data_AF-A0A0P0CHK3-F1
#
_entry.id   AF-A0A0P0CHK3-F1
#
_cell.length_a   1.000
_cell.length_b   1.000
_cell.length_c   1.000
_cell.angle_alpha   90.00
_cell.angle_beta   90.00
_cell.angle_gamma   90.00
#
_symmetry.space_group_name_H-M   'P 1'
#
loop_
_entity.id
_entity.type
_entity.pdbx_description
1 polymer ?
#
loop_
_entity_poly.entity_id
_entity_poly.type
_entity_poly.pdbx_seq_one_letter_code
_entity_poly.pdbx_strand_id
1 'polypeptide(L)'
;MKQKKLNFYLSLYQAVGFSLVSLVFTIMWIREGGMAVYLIFFMALLFLPFLLLSISELLKPLLGNQNIKLCIYLALVFLVIPALALPFFFELGGFLIAVFCVCFAGAVGLLKDWHQKLLVINVLGGLILSAIIVYLFWSIANYMN
;
A
#
# COMPACT_ATOMS: atom_id res chain seq x y z
N MET A 1 9.27 -12.59 -19.62
CA MET A 1 9.34 -13.61 -18.55
C MET A 1 9.89 -13.05 -17.22
N LYS A 2 10.96 -12.24 -17.23
CA LYS A 2 11.55 -11.64 -16.02
C LYS A 2 10.59 -10.72 -15.22
N GLN A 3 9.90 -9.80 -15.90
CA GLN A 3 8.94 -8.88 -15.23
C GLN A 3 7.76 -9.58 -14.55
N LYS A 4 7.20 -10.63 -15.16
CA LYS A 4 6.10 -11.41 -14.56
C LYS A 4 6.53 -12.09 -13.27
N LYS A 5 7.72 -12.70 -13.26
CA LYS A 5 8.29 -13.30 -12.05
C LYS A 5 8.56 -12.26 -10.97
N LEU A 6 9.12 -11.10 -11.34
CA LEU A 6 9.37 -10.01 -10.40
C LEU A 6 8.09 -9.49 -9.75
N ASN A 7 7.03 -9.26 -10.53
CA ASN A 7 5.74 -8.85 -10.00
C ASN A 7 5.17 -9.87 -9.03
N PHE A 8 5.27 -11.17 -9.35
CA PHE A 8 4.81 -12.23 -8.44
C PHE A 8 5.52 -12.19 -7.08
N TYR A 9 6.86 -12.10 -7.05
CA TYR A 9 7.60 -12.04 -5.79
C TYR A 9 7.35 -10.75 -5.01
N LEU A 10 7.27 -9.60 -5.70
CA LEU A 10 6.95 -8.32 -5.04
C LEU A 10 5.54 -8.32 -4.47
N SER A 11 4.56 -8.90 -5.18
CA SER A 11 3.20 -9.06 -4.69
C SER A 11 3.12 -10.04 -3.52
N LEU A 12 3.88 -11.13 -3.54
CA LEU A 12 3.98 -12.04 -2.39
C LEU A 12 4.55 -11.32 -1.16
N TYR A 13 5.65 -10.60 -1.33
CA TYR A 13 6.29 -9.81 -0.29
C TYR A 13 5.32 -8.78 0.32
N GLN A 14 4.59 -8.04 -0.54
CA GLN A 14 3.62 -7.05 -0.09
C GLN A 14 2.40 -7.67 0.60
N ALA A 15 1.83 -8.74 0.04
CA ALA A 15 0.66 -9.39 0.63
C ALA A 15 0.96 -9.90 2.04
N VAL A 16 2.10 -10.58 2.22
CA VAL A 16 2.52 -11.07 3.53
C VAL A 16 2.91 -9.91 4.46
N GLY A 17 3.73 -8.98 3.97
CA GLY A 17 4.26 -7.91 4.79
C GLY A 17 3.21 -6.92 5.26
N PHE A 18 2.33 -6.42 4.38
CA PHE A 18 1.25 -5.52 4.80
C PHE A 18 0.25 -6.23 5.72
N SER A 19 0.00 -7.53 5.56
CA SER A 19 -0.84 -8.29 6.49
C SER A 19 -0.23 -8.37 7.88
N LEU A 20 1.08 -8.67 7.98
CA LEU A 20 1.79 -8.73 9.26
C LEU A 20 1.90 -7.36 9.92
N VAL A 21 2.28 -6.33 9.18
CA VAL A 21 2.36 -4.95 9.67
C VAL A 21 1.00 -4.46 10.16
N SER A 22 -0.06 -4.74 9.39
CA SER A 22 -1.43 -4.39 9.78
C SER A 22 -1.82 -5.05 11.10
N LEU A 23 -1.50 -6.33 11.28
CA LEU A 23 -1.77 -7.05 12.53
C LEU A 23 -1.01 -6.45 13.72
N VAL A 24 0.28 -6.15 13.56
CA VAL A 24 1.11 -5.55 14.62
C VAL A 24 0.57 -4.18 15.03
N PHE A 25 0.33 -3.28 14.07
CA PHE A 25 -0.20 -1.95 14.37
C PHE A 25 -1.60 -2.00 14.96
N THR A 26 -2.46 -2.91 14.49
CA THR A 26 -3.80 -3.10 15.06
C THR A 26 -3.72 -3.48 16.54
N ILE A 27 -2.86 -4.44 16.90
CA ILE A 27 -2.66 -4.82 18.31
C ILE A 27 -2.15 -3.64 19.13
N MET A 28 -1.16 -2.89 18.61
CA MET A 28 -0.60 -1.72 19.30
C MET A 28 -1.65 -0.63 19.54
N TRP A 29 -2.41 -0.25 18.52
CA TRP A 29 -3.40 0.82 18.62
C TRP A 29 -4.63 0.44 19.45
N ILE A 30 -5.05 -0.83 19.43
CA ILE A 30 -6.09 -1.32 20.36
C ILE A 30 -5.61 -1.21 21.81
N ARG A 31 -4.33 -1.50 22.07
CA ARG A 31 -3.76 -1.41 23.42
C ARG A 31 -3.63 0.02 23.92
N GLU A 32 -3.26 0.96 23.05
CA GLU A 32 -3.21 2.40 23.39
C GLU A 32 -4.61 2.97 23.66
N GLY A 33 -5.63 2.47 22.97
CA GLY A 33 -7.03 2.84 23.18
C GLY A 33 -7.37 4.28 22.74
N GLY A 34 -8.57 4.73 23.11
CA GLY A 34 -9.04 6.09 22.79
C GLY A 34 -9.06 6.36 21.29
N MET A 35 -8.42 7.46 20.87
CA MET A 35 -8.42 7.90 19.47
C MET A 35 -7.49 7.06 18.57
N ALA A 36 -6.56 6.28 19.13
CA ALA A 36 -5.64 5.45 18.35
C ALA A 36 -6.36 4.37 17.54
N VAL A 37 -7.51 3.89 18.02
CA VAL A 37 -8.33 2.87 17.33
C VAL A 37 -8.81 3.36 15.96
N TYR A 38 -9.06 4.66 15.79
CA TYR A 38 -9.47 5.22 14.49
C TYR A 38 -8.35 5.18 13.45
N LEU A 39 -7.08 5.10 13.86
CA LEU A 39 -5.93 4.97 12.95
C LEU A 39 -5.93 3.63 12.21
N ILE A 40 -6.56 2.59 12.77
CA ILE A 40 -6.74 1.29 12.10
C ILE A 40 -7.48 1.47 10.77
N PHE A 41 -8.51 2.31 10.76
CA PHE A 41 -9.31 2.58 9.56
C PHE A 41 -8.49 3.31 8.49
N PHE A 42 -7.72 4.32 8.89
CA PHE A 42 -6.85 5.05 7.97
C PHE A 42 -5.73 4.17 7.38
N MET A 43 -5.13 3.32 8.22
CA MET A 43 -4.14 2.34 7.77
C MET A 43 -4.73 1.36 6.77
N ALA A 44 -5.93 0.82 7.06
CA ALA A 44 -6.63 -0.07 6.16
C ALA A 44 -6.84 0.60 4.80
N LEU A 45 -7.31 1.85 4.78
CA LEU A 45 -7.51 2.62 3.54
C LEU A 45 -6.21 2.84 2.75
N LEU A 46 -5.10 3.13 3.42
CA LEU A 46 -3.81 3.38 2.78
C LEU A 46 -3.15 2.10 2.24
N PHE A 47 -3.30 0.96 2.93
CA PHE A 47 -2.68 -0.30 2.53
C PHE A 47 -3.53 -1.10 1.54
N LEU A 48 -4.84 -0.92 1.58
CA LEU A 48 -5.80 -1.60 0.70
C LEU A 48 -5.42 -1.58 -0.79
N PRO A 49 -5.01 -0.46 -1.42
CA PRO A 49 -4.69 -0.48 -2.85
C PRO A 49 -3.51 -1.41 -3.18
N PHE A 50 -2.51 -1.50 -2.31
CA PHE A 50 -1.34 -2.36 -2.50
C PHE A 50 -1.66 -3.84 -2.22
N LEU A 51 -2.45 -4.09 -1.17
CA LEU A 51 -2.93 -5.44 -0.81
C LEU A 51 -3.84 -6.02 -1.88
N LEU A 52 -4.80 -5.23 -2.37
CA LEU A 52 -5.75 -5.64 -3.41
C LEU A 52 -4.99 -6.03 -4.68
N LEU A 53 -4.06 -5.19 -5.14
CA LEU A 53 -3.23 -5.50 -6.30
C LEU A 53 -2.35 -6.73 -6.12
N SER A 54 -1.75 -6.88 -4.95
CA SER A 54 -0.88 -7.99 -4.64
C SER A 54 -1.63 -9.32 -4.62
N ILE A 55 -2.79 -9.36 -3.96
CA ILE A 55 -3.65 -10.54 -3.93
C ILE A 55 -4.18 -10.86 -5.33
N SER A 56 -4.61 -9.86 -6.10
CA SER A 56 -5.10 -10.07 -7.47
C SER A 56 -4.03 -10.64 -8.41
N GLU A 57 -2.76 -10.22 -8.30
CA GLU A 57 -1.67 -10.81 -9.10
C GLU A 57 -1.33 -12.24 -8.66
N LEU A 58 -1.41 -12.56 -7.36
CA LEU A 58 -1.20 -13.92 -6.85
C LEU A 58 -2.33 -14.87 -7.28
N LEU A 59 -3.58 -14.38 -7.28
CA LEU A 59 -4.77 -15.13 -7.71
C LEU A 59 -4.99 -15.10 -9.23
N LYS A 60 -4.08 -14.49 -10.00
CA LYS A 60 -4.12 -14.44 -11.47
C LYS A 60 -4.43 -15.77 -12.17
N PRO A 61 -3.86 -16.93 -11.75
CA PRO A 61 -4.17 -18.21 -12.39
C PRO A 61 -5.66 -18.59 -12.29
N LEU A 62 -6.36 -18.09 -11.28
CA LEU A 62 -7.77 -18.36 -10.99
C LEU A 62 -8.70 -17.27 -11.56
N LEU A 63 -8.30 -16.00 -11.47
CA LEU A 63 -9.14 -14.84 -11.82
C LEU A 63 -8.99 -14.37 -13.27
N GLY A 64 -7.93 -14.76 -13.99
CA GLY A 64 -7.66 -14.32 -15.35
C GLY A 64 -7.16 -12.86 -15.47
N ASN A 65 -6.69 -12.49 -16.67
CA ASN A 65 -5.97 -11.22 -16.89
C ASN A 65 -6.84 -9.96 -16.93
N GLN A 66 -8.14 -10.07 -17.28
CA GLN A 66 -9.03 -8.89 -17.36
C GLN A 66 -9.29 -8.30 -15.97
N ASN A 67 -9.40 -9.14 -14.94
CA ASN A 67 -9.61 -8.72 -13.57
C ASN A 67 -8.43 -7.89 -13.02
N ILE A 68 -7.19 -8.23 -13.39
CA ILE A 68 -6.00 -7.47 -12.94
C ILE A 68 -6.00 -6.04 -13.44
N LYS A 69 -6.40 -5.80 -14.70
CA LYS A 69 -6.45 -4.43 -15.24
C LYS A 69 -7.43 -3.57 -14.46
N LEU A 70 -8.60 -4.12 -14.14
CA LEU A 70 -9.60 -3.45 -13.32
C LEU A 70 -9.07 -3.19 -11.90
N CYS A 71 -8.41 -4.18 -11.29
CA CYS A 71 -7.77 -4.03 -9.98
C CYS A 71 -6.70 -2.94 -9.94
N ILE A 72 -5.92 -2.75 -11.03
CA ILE A 72 -4.95 -1.64 -11.13
C ILE A 72 -5.67 -0.29 -11.05
N TYR A 73 -6.75 -0.10 -11.82
CA TYR A 73 -7.50 1.16 -11.79
C TYR A 73 -8.17 1.39 -10.43
N LEU A 74 -8.78 0.35 -9.85
CA LEU A 74 -9.35 0.44 -8.51
C LEU A 74 -8.29 0.84 -7.48
N ALA A 75 -7.12 0.20 -7.49
CA ALA A 75 -6.05 0.53 -6.56
C ALA A 75 -5.56 1.97 -6.71
N LEU A 76 -5.48 2.52 -7.93
CA LEU A 76 -5.13 3.93 -8.12
C LEU A 76 -6.22 4.86 -7.55
N VAL A 77 -7.49 4.52 -7.73
CA VAL A 77 -8.62 5.28 -7.16
C VAL A 77 -8.59 5.23 -5.63
N PHE A 78 -8.40 4.03 -5.06
CA PHE A 78 -8.24 3.83 -3.62
C PHE A 78 -6.96 4.42 -3.05
N LEU A 79 -5.96 4.75 -3.87
CA LEU A 79 -4.80 5.52 -3.43
C LEU A 79 -5.12 7.01 -3.34
N VAL A 80 -5.87 7.55 -4.32
CA VAL A 80 -6.11 8.99 -4.44
C VAL A 80 -7.23 9.48 -3.53
N ILE A 81 -8.42 8.85 -3.57
CA ILE A 81 -9.60 9.32 -2.83
C ILE A 81 -9.29 9.48 -1.33
N PRO A 82 -8.68 8.49 -0.65
CA PRO A 82 -8.37 8.61 0.77
C PRO A 82 -7.30 9.65 1.06
N ALA A 83 -6.30 9.75 0.17
CA ALA A 83 -5.22 10.71 0.32
C ALA A 83 -5.73 12.16 0.27
N LEU A 84 -6.77 12.44 -0.53
CA LEU A 84 -7.42 13.76 -0.57
C LEU A 84 -8.13 14.13 0.74
N ALA A 85 -8.45 13.16 1.60
CA ALA A 85 -9.03 13.42 2.92
C ALA A 85 -7.96 13.75 3.98
N LEU A 86 -6.70 13.32 3.78
CA LEU A 86 -5.62 13.53 4.76
C LEU A 86 -5.30 14.99 5.11
N PRO A 87 -5.37 15.98 4.19
CA PRO A 87 -5.08 17.38 4.51
C PRO A 87 -6.02 17.95 5.59
N PHE A 88 -7.25 17.44 5.69
CA PHE A 88 -8.21 17.87 6.71
C PHE A 88 -7.83 17.39 8.12
N PHE A 89 -7.06 16.31 8.23
CA PHE A 89 -6.67 15.72 9.52
C PHE A 89 -5.22 16.02 9.92
N PHE A 90 -4.33 16.19 8.93
CA PHE A 90 -2.87 16.25 9.14
C PHE A 90 -2.22 17.50 8.54
N GLU A 91 -3.00 18.52 8.20
CA GLU A 91 -2.56 19.82 7.69
C GLU A 91 -1.52 19.69 6.55
N LEU A 92 -0.30 20.22 6.76
CA LEU A 92 0.79 20.22 5.78
C LEU A 92 1.27 18.80 5.45
N GLY A 93 1.36 17.92 6.46
CA GLY A 93 1.77 16.52 6.25
C GLY A 93 0.77 15.76 5.39
N GLY A 94 -0.53 15.95 5.67
CA GLY A 94 -1.61 15.38 4.86
C GLY A 94 -1.64 15.93 3.43
N PHE A 95 -1.40 17.23 3.26
CA PHE A 95 -1.30 17.88 1.94
C PHE A 95 -0.19 17.29 1.07
N LEU A 96 1.01 17.10 1.63
CA LEU A 96 2.14 16.54 0.89
C LEU A 96 1.85 15.11 0.41
N ILE A 97 1.23 14.29 1.27
CA ILE A 97 0.84 12.92 0.90
C ILE A 97 -0.23 12.93 -0.20
N ALA A 98 -1.23 13.81 -0.09
CA ALA A 98 -2.28 13.94 -1.10
C ALA A 98 -1.71 14.30 -2.48
N VAL A 99 -0.82 15.29 -2.56
CA VAL A 99 -0.16 15.70 -3.80
C VAL A 99 0.67 14.55 -4.37
N PHE A 100 1.45 13.87 -3.54
CA PHE A 100 2.24 12.72 -3.97
C PHE A 100 1.36 11.61 -4.57
N CYS A 101 0.26 11.23 -3.90
CA CYS A 101 -0.66 10.21 -4.37
C CYS A 101 -1.32 10.58 -5.71
N VAL A 102 -1.73 11.84 -5.89
CA VAL A 102 -2.32 12.33 -7.15
C VAL A 102 -1.29 12.31 -8.28
N CYS A 103 -0.09 12.85 -8.06
CA CYS A 103 0.98 12.85 -9.06
C CYS A 103 1.39 11.43 -9.45
N PHE A 104 1.54 10.53 -8.47
CA PHE A 104 1.88 9.13 -8.70
C PHE A 104 0.79 8.42 -9.52
N ALA A 105 -0.48 8.57 -9.13
CA ALA A 105 -1.59 7.96 -9.85
C ALA A 105 -1.69 8.49 -11.28
N GLY A 106 -1.49 9.79 -11.50
CA GLY A 106 -1.40 10.40 -12.83
C GLY A 106 -0.27 9.81 -13.66
N ALA A 107 0.95 9.73 -13.11
CA ALA A 107 2.12 9.18 -13.79
C ALA A 107 1.93 7.70 -14.17
N VAL A 108 1.41 6.87 -13.26
CA VAL A 108 1.11 5.45 -13.54
C VAL A 108 -0.04 5.34 -14.55
N GLY A 109 -1.02 6.25 -14.51
CA GLY A 109 -2.12 6.32 -15.47
C GLY A 109 -1.65 6.48 -16.93
N LEU A 110 -0.61 7.29 -17.15
CA LEU A 110 -0.02 7.58 -18.46
C LEU A 110 0.75 6.42 -19.08
N LEU A 111 1.17 5.42 -18.30
CA LEU A 111 1.83 4.22 -18.82
C LEU A 111 0.85 3.44 -19.71
N LYS A 112 1.30 2.95 -20.88
CA LYS A 112 0.42 2.19 -21.80
C LYS A 112 0.31 0.71 -21.42
N ASP A 113 1.39 0.12 -20.90
CA ASP A 113 1.44 -1.30 -20.56
C ASP A 113 1.00 -1.55 -19.11
N TRP A 114 -0.03 -2.39 -18.94
CA TRP A 114 -0.54 -2.78 -17.63
C TRP A 114 0.49 -3.57 -16.80
N HIS A 115 1.42 -4.29 -17.45
CA HIS A 115 2.51 -4.97 -16.74
C HIS A 115 3.48 -3.98 -16.09
N GLN A 116 3.74 -2.85 -16.77
CA GLN A 116 4.56 -1.77 -16.23
C GLN A 116 3.82 -1.02 -15.11
N LYS A 117 2.52 -0.75 -15.28
CA LYS A 117 1.68 -0.17 -14.21
C LYS A 117 1.76 -0.99 -12.93
N LEU A 118 1.54 -2.30 -13.06
CA LEU A 118 1.61 -3.23 -11.93
C LEU A 118 3.00 -3.24 -11.28
N LEU A 119 4.06 -3.26 -12.08
CA LEU A 119 5.43 -3.23 -11.57
C LEU A 119 5.71 -1.96 -10.78
N VAL A 120 5.35 -0.79 -11.30
CA VAL A 120 5.59 0.50 -10.63
C VAL A 120 4.82 0.58 -9.31
N ILE A 121 3.56 0.14 -9.29
CA ILE A 121 2.77 0.11 -8.05
C ILE A 121 3.37 -0.87 -7.03
N ASN A 122 3.79 -2.06 -7.48
CA ASN A 122 4.43 -3.05 -6.62
C ASN A 122 5.78 -2.56 -6.06
N VAL A 123 6.59 -1.87 -6.86
CA VAL A 123 7.85 -1.28 -6.39
C VAL A 123 7.58 -0.22 -5.33
N LEU A 124 6.61 0.68 -5.56
CA LEU A 124 6.23 1.68 -4.58
C LEU A 124 5.73 1.03 -3.28
N GLY A 125 4.81 0.06 -3.38
CA GLY A 125 4.28 -0.66 -2.23
C GLY A 125 5.37 -1.41 -1.46
N GLY A 126 6.33 -2.02 -2.17
CA GLY A 126 7.50 -2.67 -1.56
C GLY A 126 8.41 -1.68 -0.82
N LEU A 127 8.63 -0.48 -1.36
CA LEU A 127 9.42 0.57 -0.69
C LEU A 127 8.72 1.09 0.58
N ILE A 128 7.41 1.35 0.49
CA ILE A 128 6.59 1.77 1.64
C ILE A 128 6.65 0.71 2.74
N LEU A 129 6.42 -0.56 2.39
CA LEU A 129 6.48 -1.66 3.33
C LEU A 129 7.87 -1.81 3.97
N SER A 130 8.93 -1.69 3.17
CA SER A 130 10.31 -1.74 3.68
C SER A 130 10.58 -0.61 4.68
N ALA A 131 10.15 0.61 4.38
CA ALA A 131 10.29 1.76 5.29
C ALA A 131 9.55 1.53 6.61
N ILE A 132 8.34 0.97 6.57
CA ILE A 132 7.57 0.64 7.77
C ILE A 132 8.29 -0.43 8.61
N ILE A 133 8.79 -1.50 7.97
CA ILE A 133 9.51 -2.57 8.67
C ILE A 133 10.78 -2.01 9.33
N VAL A 134 11.56 -1.19 8.62
CA VAL A 134 12.75 -0.53 9.18
C VAL A 134 12.39 0.34 10.38
N TYR A 135 11.31 1.13 10.29
CA TYR A 135 10.83 1.94 11.40
C TYR A 135 10.44 1.09 12.61
N LEU A 136 9.70 0.00 12.40
CA LEU A 136 9.31 -0.92 13.48
C LEU A 136 10.53 -1.54 14.18
N PHE A 137 11.51 -2.03 13.40
CA PHE A 137 12.76 -2.57 13.95
C PHE A 137 13.54 -1.54 14.76
N TRP A 138 13.67 -0.31 14.22
CA TRP A 138 14.37 0.77 14.89
C TRP A 138 13.66 1.18 16.20
N SER A 139 12.33 1.27 16.18
CA SER A 139 11.54 1.60 17.37
C SER A 139 11.68 0.55 18.46
N ILE A 140 11.71 -0.74 18.10
CA ILE A 140 11.91 -1.83 19.07
C ILE A 140 13.32 -1.77 19.65
N ALA A 141 14.35 -1.59 18.81
CA ALA A 141 15.74 -1.53 19.24
C ALA A 141 15.99 -0.39 20.25
N ASN A 142 15.40 0.80 20.03
CA ASN A 142 15.51 1.92 20.94
C ASN A 142 14.72 1.76 22.25
N TYR A 143 13.64 0.96 22.24
CA TYR A 143 12.87 0.68 23.46
C TYR A 143 13.56 -0.34 24.38
N MET A 144 14.52 -1.09 23.85
CA MET A 144 15.31 -2.09 24.58
C MET A 144 16.62 -1.54 25.18
N ASN A 145 17.03 -0.33 24.79
CA ASN A 145 18.18 0.40 25.35
C ASN A 145 17.74 1.40 26.41
#